data_AF-A0AAU1M9I3-F1
#
_entry.id   AF-A0AAU1M9I3-F1
#
_cell.length_a   1.000
_cell.length_b   1.000
_cell.length_c   1.000
_cell.angle_alpha   90.00
_cell.angle_beta   90.00
_cell.angle_gamma   90.00
#
_symmetry.space_group_name_H-M   'P 1'
#
loop_
_entity.id
_entity.type
_entity.pdbx_description
1 polymer ?
#
loop_
_entity_poly.entity_id
_entity_poly.type
_entity_poly.pdbx_seq_one_letter_code
_entity_poly.pdbx_strand_id
1 'polypeptide(L)'
;MMFERFSPDARTVVVHTQEHARRLGHNHVGPEHLLLALVSLDQPASAVLREHGVTPEGVEEEIVRLVGLGAGSRLFGTLNRDALASVGIDIDAVRARIEESFGPEALARADSAVHSGRRPSRRGPRRAVPTALARHWRRRRAARRPVLTAAAAAPAGLYQVAGARPGGHIRFSPRAKESLANTVREAQARHDSYIGVEHLGLSLVTMTSGLVPSVLSALGASAPALRTAITDRYRQAS
;
A
#
# COMPACT_ATOMS: atom_id res chain seq x y z
N MET A 1 16.46 13.43 -0.95
CA MET A 1 15.56 12.36 -0.40
C MET A 1 14.60 11.89 -1.48
N MET A 2 14.13 10.63 -1.45
CA MET A 2 13.30 10.01 -2.52
C MET A 2 12.09 10.85 -2.98
N PHE A 3 11.53 11.70 -2.11
CA PHE A 3 10.32 12.50 -2.35
C PHE A 3 10.57 13.94 -2.85
N GLU A 4 11.81 14.38 -3.02
CA GLU A 4 12.11 15.77 -3.42
C GLU A 4 11.67 16.07 -4.86
N ARG A 5 11.65 15.07 -5.75
CA ARG A 5 11.21 15.23 -7.15
C ARG A 5 9.72 14.99 -7.39
N PHE A 6 8.98 14.51 -6.39
CA PHE A 6 7.54 14.28 -6.52
C PHE A 6 6.81 15.62 -6.63
N SER A 7 5.80 15.72 -7.51
CA SER A 7 4.90 16.88 -7.53
C SER A 7 4.13 16.98 -6.21
N PRO A 8 3.58 18.15 -5.85
CA PRO A 8 2.68 18.27 -4.69
C PRO A 8 1.58 17.20 -4.69
N ASP A 9 0.92 16.98 -5.84
CA ASP A 9 -0.14 15.98 -5.98
C ASP A 9 0.36 14.55 -5.81
N ALA A 10 1.51 14.22 -6.40
CA ALA A 10 2.10 12.89 -6.24
C ALA A 10 2.50 12.62 -4.78
N ARG A 11 2.95 13.65 -4.03
CA ARG A 11 3.17 13.52 -2.58
C ARG A 11 1.86 13.33 -1.83
N THR A 12 0.80 14.02 -2.21
CA THR A 12 -0.54 13.86 -1.64
C THR A 12 -1.00 12.41 -1.77
N VAL A 13 -0.89 11.79 -2.96
CA VAL A 13 -1.20 10.35 -3.16
C VAL A 13 -0.47 9.47 -2.15
N VAL A 14 0.85 9.64 -2.03
CA VAL A 14 1.69 8.82 -1.14
C VAL A 14 1.33 9.02 0.34
N VAL A 15 1.00 10.24 0.75
CA VAL A 15 0.56 10.54 2.12
C VAL A 15 -0.80 9.90 2.41
N HIS A 16 -1.77 10.04 1.49
CA HIS A 16 -3.11 9.47 1.62
C HIS A 16 -3.10 7.94 1.66
N THR A 17 -2.14 7.30 1.00
CA THR A 17 -1.95 5.85 1.02
C THR A 17 -1.89 5.27 2.44
N GLN A 18 -1.20 5.96 3.36
CA GLN A 18 -1.09 5.50 4.74
C GLN A 18 -2.43 5.56 5.47
N GLU A 19 -3.26 6.56 5.17
CA GLU A 19 -4.57 6.70 5.79
C GLU A 19 -5.53 5.62 5.28
N HIS A 20 -5.49 5.26 3.99
CA HIS A 20 -6.25 4.12 3.48
C HIS A 20 -5.84 2.80 4.14
N ALA A 21 -4.53 2.52 4.25
CA ALA A 21 -4.06 1.32 4.95
C ALA A 21 -4.50 1.31 6.43
N ARG A 22 -4.42 2.45 7.11
CA ARG A 22 -4.88 2.60 8.50
C ARG A 22 -6.38 2.37 8.63
N ARG A 23 -7.18 2.93 7.72
CA ARG A 23 -8.64 2.83 7.69
C ARG A 23 -9.09 1.39 7.49
N LEU A 24 -8.45 0.69 6.56
CA LEU A 24 -8.66 -0.74 6.34
C LEU A 24 -8.03 -1.62 7.44
N GLY A 25 -7.28 -1.03 8.38
CA GLY A 25 -6.60 -1.71 9.48
C GLY A 25 -5.37 -2.53 9.06
N HIS A 26 -4.88 -2.35 7.85
CA HIS A 26 -3.72 -3.07 7.35
C HIS A 26 -2.44 -2.57 8.03
N ASN A 27 -1.62 -3.52 8.51
CA ASN A 27 -0.39 -3.23 9.26
C ASN A 27 0.79 -2.79 8.36
N HIS A 28 0.60 -2.85 7.04
CA HIS A 28 1.57 -2.46 6.03
C HIS A 28 0.86 -1.76 4.87
N VAL A 29 1.59 -0.85 4.23
CA VAL A 29 1.14 -0.19 3.00
C VAL A 29 1.66 -0.98 1.80
N GLY A 30 0.73 -1.50 0.99
CA GLY A 30 1.00 -2.16 -0.29
C GLY A 30 0.66 -1.30 -1.52
N PRO A 31 1.03 -1.76 -2.73
CA PRO A 31 0.69 -1.08 -3.99
C PRO A 31 -0.81 -0.87 -4.20
N GLU A 32 -1.65 -1.77 -3.70
CA GLU A 32 -3.11 -1.65 -3.76
C GLU A 32 -3.62 -0.44 -2.97
N HIS A 33 -2.96 -0.07 -1.88
CA HIS A 33 -3.27 1.16 -1.14
C HIS A 33 -2.84 2.40 -1.91
N LEU A 34 -1.74 2.33 -2.68
CA LEU A 34 -1.30 3.41 -3.55
C LEU A 34 -2.30 3.61 -4.69
N LEU A 35 -2.81 2.52 -5.28
CA LEU A 35 -3.88 2.56 -6.27
C LEU A 35 -5.14 3.20 -5.70
N LEU A 36 -5.59 2.76 -4.51
CA LEU A 36 -6.75 3.33 -3.84
C LEU A 36 -6.57 4.83 -3.56
N ALA A 37 -5.41 5.24 -3.07
CA ALA A 37 -5.12 6.66 -2.83
C ALA A 37 -5.08 7.48 -4.12
N LEU A 38 -4.53 6.92 -5.20
CA LEU A 38 -4.49 7.59 -6.50
C LEU A 38 -5.91 7.82 -7.02
N VAL A 39 -6.71 6.77 -7.12
CA VAL A 39 -8.07 6.86 -7.68
C VAL A 39 -9.02 7.74 -6.84
N SER A 40 -8.77 7.82 -5.52
CA SER A 40 -9.58 8.64 -4.59
C SER A 40 -9.33 10.15 -4.71
N LEU A 41 -8.29 10.57 -5.44
CA LEU A 41 -7.98 11.97 -5.65
C LEU A 41 -8.50 12.44 -7.00
N ASP A 42 -8.79 13.74 -7.10
CA ASP A 42 -9.20 14.36 -8.36
C ASP A 42 -7.99 14.82 -9.16
N GLN A 43 -7.42 13.89 -9.92
CA GLN A 43 -6.20 14.09 -10.70
C GLN A 43 -6.38 13.50 -12.10
N PRO A 44 -5.64 13.97 -13.13
CA PRO A 44 -5.82 13.49 -14.51
C PRO A 44 -5.67 11.97 -14.67
N ALA A 45 -4.67 11.37 -14.00
CA ALA A 45 -4.48 9.92 -14.00
C ALA A 45 -5.67 9.19 -13.33
N SER A 46 -6.20 9.74 -12.25
CA SER A 46 -7.36 9.21 -11.53
C SER A 46 -8.64 9.31 -12.35
N ALA A 47 -8.82 10.38 -13.11
CA ALA A 47 -9.93 10.52 -14.06
C ALA A 47 -9.90 9.40 -15.11
N VAL A 48 -8.75 9.16 -15.73
CA VAL A 48 -8.58 8.07 -16.71
C VAL A 48 -8.87 6.70 -16.09
N LEU A 49 -8.38 6.43 -14.88
CA LEU A 49 -8.68 5.19 -14.16
C LEU A 49 -10.20 5.03 -13.97
N ARG A 50 -10.90 6.09 -13.50
CA ARG A 50 -12.35 6.09 -13.27
C ARG A 50 -13.17 5.93 -14.56
N GLU A 51 -12.75 6.58 -15.64
CA GLU A 51 -13.35 6.44 -16.98
C GLU A 51 -13.27 4.98 -17.49
N HIS A 52 -12.30 4.20 -17.01
CA HIS A 52 -12.13 2.78 -17.31
C HIS A 52 -12.66 1.84 -16.23
N GLY A 53 -13.58 2.31 -15.38
CA GLY A 53 -14.25 1.48 -14.38
C GLY A 53 -13.43 1.21 -13.11
N VAL A 54 -12.22 1.74 -13.01
CA VAL A 54 -11.41 1.68 -11.79
C VAL A 54 -11.86 2.82 -10.89
N THR A 55 -12.91 2.59 -10.08
CA THR A 55 -13.44 3.56 -9.12
C THR A 55 -12.82 3.38 -7.74
N PRO A 56 -12.80 4.41 -6.87
CA PRO A 56 -12.37 4.27 -5.48
C PRO A 56 -13.12 3.16 -4.75
N GLU A 57 -14.43 3.10 -4.94
CA GLU A 57 -15.33 2.13 -4.35
C GLU A 57 -14.96 0.70 -4.80
N GLY A 58 -14.85 0.48 -6.11
CA GLY A 58 -14.52 -0.84 -6.67
C GLY A 58 -13.12 -1.30 -6.28
N VAL A 59 -12.13 -0.41 -6.29
CA VAL A 59 -10.77 -0.74 -5.82
C VAL A 59 -10.80 -1.14 -4.34
N GLU A 60 -11.55 -0.43 -3.52
CA GLU A 60 -11.65 -0.71 -2.10
C GLU A 60 -12.37 -2.04 -1.81
N GLU A 61 -13.50 -2.28 -2.47
CA GLU A 61 -14.24 -3.55 -2.40
C GLU A 61 -13.34 -4.72 -2.76
N GLU A 62 -12.56 -4.60 -3.84
CA GLU A 62 -11.65 -5.64 -4.29
C GLU A 62 -10.47 -5.86 -3.33
N ILE A 63 -9.93 -4.78 -2.74
CA ILE A 63 -8.90 -4.91 -1.69
C ILE A 63 -9.47 -5.67 -0.49
N VAL A 64 -10.67 -5.31 -0.02
CA VAL A 64 -11.30 -5.98 1.12
C VAL A 64 -11.67 -7.43 0.78
N ARG A 65 -12.12 -7.70 -0.45
CA ARG A 65 -12.41 -9.07 -0.92
C ARG A 65 -11.17 -9.96 -0.94
N LEU A 66 -10.03 -9.42 -1.38
CA LEU A 66 -8.78 -10.17 -1.54
C LEU A 66 -7.94 -10.24 -0.25
N VAL A 67 -7.98 -9.21 0.59
CA VAL A 67 -7.08 -9.03 1.77
C VAL A 67 -7.84 -9.00 3.10
N GLY A 68 -9.15 -8.77 3.09
CA GLY A 68 -9.96 -8.59 4.29
C GLY A 68 -9.75 -7.22 4.93
N LEU A 69 -10.25 -7.07 6.16
CA LEU A 69 -9.94 -5.93 7.03
C LEU A 69 -8.89 -6.34 8.09
N GLY A 70 -8.13 -5.36 8.57
CA GLY A 70 -6.95 -5.44 9.44
C GLY A 70 -6.98 -6.38 10.65
N ALA A 71 -5.77 -6.77 11.11
CA ALA A 71 -5.42 -7.71 12.20
C ALA A 71 -6.24 -9.01 12.31
N GLY A 72 -7.12 -9.25 11.34
CA GLY A 72 -8.02 -10.36 11.27
C GLY A 72 -8.53 -10.50 9.83
N SER A 73 -7.86 -11.28 9.00
CA SER A 73 -7.91 -12.76 9.11
C SER A 73 -8.52 -13.37 10.39
N ARG A 74 -9.59 -12.76 10.90
CA ARG A 74 -10.57 -13.24 11.87
C ARG A 74 -11.92 -13.24 11.15
N LEU A 75 -12.08 -12.46 10.06
CA LEU A 75 -13.22 -12.49 9.15
C LEU A 75 -13.03 -13.39 7.91
N PHE A 76 -11.81 -13.72 7.49
CA PHE A 76 -11.58 -14.87 6.58
C PHE A 76 -11.99 -16.21 7.21
N GLY A 77 -12.24 -16.22 8.51
CA GLY A 77 -12.70 -17.38 9.25
C GLY A 77 -14.19 -17.67 9.13
N THR A 78 -15.03 -16.90 8.45
CA THR A 78 -16.46 -17.27 8.30
C THR A 78 -16.85 -17.45 6.84
N LEU A 79 -16.63 -16.45 5.98
CA LEU A 79 -17.08 -16.53 4.58
C LEU A 79 -16.22 -17.43 3.68
N ASN A 80 -14.90 -17.52 3.93
CA ASN A 80 -14.00 -18.40 3.18
C ASN A 80 -13.81 -19.77 3.86
N ARG A 81 -14.15 -19.89 5.16
CA ARG A 81 -14.11 -21.17 5.87
C ARG A 81 -15.03 -22.17 5.22
N ASP A 82 -16.29 -21.80 4.98
CA ASP A 82 -17.28 -22.73 4.45
C ASP A 82 -16.98 -23.12 3.00
N ALA A 83 -16.45 -22.19 2.20
CA ALA A 83 -16.00 -22.46 0.84
C ALA A 83 -14.75 -23.35 0.78
N LEU A 84 -13.86 -23.29 1.77
CA LEU A 84 -12.71 -24.18 1.88
C LEU A 84 -13.09 -25.54 2.51
N ALA A 85 -14.01 -25.52 3.47
CA ALA A 85 -14.56 -26.71 4.12
C ALA A 85 -15.38 -27.56 3.14
N SER A 86 -16.07 -26.95 2.18
CA SER A 86 -16.76 -27.68 1.10
C SER A 86 -15.80 -28.44 0.17
N VAL A 87 -14.53 -28.01 0.09
CA VAL A 87 -13.44 -28.73 -0.61
C VAL A 87 -12.63 -29.59 0.39
N GLY A 88 -13.08 -29.71 1.63
CA GLY A 88 -12.47 -30.57 2.67
C GLY A 88 -11.28 -29.96 3.41
N ILE A 89 -11.07 -28.64 3.31
CA ILE A 89 -9.95 -27.95 3.97
C ILE A 89 -10.47 -27.24 5.23
N ASP A 90 -10.20 -27.81 6.40
CA ASP A 90 -10.46 -27.15 7.69
C ASP A 90 -9.29 -26.20 8.04
N ILE A 91 -9.54 -24.90 7.84
CA ILE A 91 -8.54 -23.86 8.10
C ILE A 91 -8.21 -23.69 9.59
N ASP A 92 -9.11 -24.03 10.52
CA ASP A 92 -8.81 -24.02 11.95
C ASP A 92 -7.90 -25.19 12.32
N ALA A 93 -8.14 -26.37 11.74
CA ALA A 93 -7.25 -27.52 11.93
C ALA A 93 -5.85 -27.23 11.38
N VAL A 94 -5.74 -26.59 10.20
CA VAL A 94 -4.46 -26.17 9.62
C VAL A 94 -3.77 -25.14 10.53
N ARG A 95 -4.49 -24.13 11.02
CA ARG A 95 -3.93 -23.13 11.96
C ARG A 95 -3.43 -23.79 13.24
N ALA A 96 -4.25 -24.63 13.87
CA ALA A 96 -3.91 -25.32 15.11
C ALA A 96 -2.67 -26.20 14.93
N ARG A 97 -2.59 -26.95 13.82
CA ARG A 97 -1.43 -27.79 13.51
C ARG A 97 -0.15 -26.97 13.30
N ILE A 98 -0.26 -25.81 12.66
CA ILE A 98 0.88 -24.90 12.48
C ILE A 98 1.31 -24.33 13.84
N GLU A 99 0.38 -23.92 14.69
CA GLU A 99 0.72 -23.40 16.02
C GLU A 99 1.27 -24.48 16.95
N GLU A 100 0.77 -25.71 16.87
CA GLU A 100 1.33 -26.87 17.55
C GLU A 100 2.77 -27.15 17.09
N SER A 101 3.02 -27.08 15.79
CA SER A 101 4.33 -27.42 15.21
C SER A 101 5.38 -26.30 15.37
N PHE A 102 4.95 -25.03 15.36
CA PHE A 102 5.84 -23.86 15.27
C PHE A 102 5.67 -22.86 16.44
N GLY A 103 4.84 -23.20 17.43
CA GLY A 103 4.56 -22.44 18.64
C GLY A 103 3.43 -21.42 18.52
N PRO A 104 2.98 -20.82 19.65
CA PRO A 104 1.88 -19.86 19.66
C PRO A 104 2.17 -18.65 18.77
N GLU A 105 1.18 -18.18 18.02
CA GLU A 105 1.29 -17.08 17.05
C GLU A 105 2.28 -17.34 15.88
N ALA A 106 2.59 -18.59 15.55
CA ALA A 106 3.54 -18.93 14.47
C ALA A 106 3.21 -18.24 13.13
N LEU A 107 1.93 -18.19 12.76
CA LEU A 107 1.46 -17.52 11.54
C LEU A 107 1.70 -16.01 11.58
N ALA A 108 1.40 -15.35 12.70
CA ALA A 108 1.62 -13.90 12.85
C ALA A 108 3.11 -13.54 12.84
N ARG A 109 3.95 -14.41 13.43
CA ARG A 109 5.42 -14.29 13.40
C ARG A 109 5.98 -14.52 12.00
N ALA A 110 5.48 -15.53 11.28
CA ALA A 110 5.89 -15.83 9.91
C ALA A 110 5.52 -14.70 8.94
N ASP A 111 4.29 -14.19 9.02
CA ASP A 111 3.83 -13.05 8.21
C ASP A 111 4.70 -11.81 8.44
N SER A 112 5.03 -11.54 9.71
CA SER A 112 5.95 -10.47 10.09
C SER A 112 7.38 -10.71 9.56
N ALA A 113 7.86 -11.96 9.54
CA ALA A 113 9.22 -12.34 9.12
C ALA A 113 9.41 -12.31 7.60
N VAL A 114 8.42 -12.76 6.82
CA VAL A 114 8.45 -12.72 5.34
C VAL A 114 8.46 -11.27 4.84
N HIS A 115 7.72 -10.38 5.50
CA HIS A 115 7.57 -8.99 5.08
C HIS A 115 8.59 -8.03 5.72
N SER A 116 9.18 -8.40 6.86
CA SER A 116 10.41 -7.76 7.37
C SER A 116 11.59 -8.41 6.65
N GLY A 117 12.12 -7.77 5.59
CA GLY A 117 13.30 -8.26 4.86
C GLY A 117 14.59 -8.28 5.70
N ARG A 118 14.59 -8.94 6.85
CA ARG A 118 15.74 -9.13 7.73
C ARG A 118 16.42 -10.41 7.28
N ARG A 119 17.41 -10.29 6.39
CA ARG A 119 18.52 -11.25 6.37
C ARG A 119 19.03 -11.36 7.82
N PRO A 120 19.23 -12.58 8.37
CA PRO A 120 19.82 -12.72 9.70
C PRO A 120 21.20 -12.05 9.66
N SER A 121 21.32 -10.89 10.32
CA SER A 121 22.60 -10.22 10.39
C SER A 121 23.50 -11.03 11.32
N ARG A 122 24.61 -11.54 10.80
CA ARG A 122 25.79 -11.94 11.60
C ARG A 122 26.44 -10.71 12.25
N ARG A 123 25.68 -9.88 12.96
CA ARG A 123 26.19 -8.70 13.69
C ARG A 123 25.71 -8.78 15.13
N GLY A 124 26.69 -8.96 16.02
CA GLY A 124 26.53 -9.03 17.47
C GLY A 124 25.91 -7.78 18.10
N PRO A 125 25.81 -7.76 19.45
CA PRO A 125 24.98 -6.81 20.19
C PRO A 125 25.36 -5.36 19.88
N ARG A 126 24.36 -4.56 19.51
CA ARG A 126 24.52 -3.13 19.19
C ARG A 126 24.94 -2.36 20.45
N ARG A 127 26.09 -1.69 20.40
CA ARG A 127 26.47 -0.68 21.39
C ARG A 127 25.40 0.42 21.46
N ALA A 128 25.04 0.80 22.68
CA ALA A 128 24.06 1.85 22.95
C ALA A 128 24.50 3.18 22.31
N VAL A 129 23.55 3.87 21.67
CA VAL A 129 23.79 5.20 21.09
C VAL A 129 23.84 6.23 22.22
N PRO A 130 24.90 7.05 22.34
CA PRO A 130 25.00 8.07 23.37
C PRO A 130 23.79 9.03 23.37
N THR A 131 23.26 9.32 24.56
CA THR A 131 22.06 10.14 24.77
C THR A 131 22.19 11.55 24.18
N ALA A 132 23.42 12.06 24.05
CA ALA A 132 23.72 13.34 23.38
C ALA A 132 23.37 13.33 21.89
N LEU A 133 23.70 12.24 21.17
CA LEU A 133 23.32 12.05 19.77
C LEU A 133 21.78 11.93 19.66
N ALA A 134 21.14 11.14 20.52
CA ALA A 134 19.67 11.00 20.51
C ALA A 134 18.93 12.33 20.71
N ARG A 135 19.47 13.24 21.53
CA ARG A 135 18.93 14.61 21.72
C ARG A 135 19.14 15.48 20.48
N HIS A 136 20.29 15.40 19.82
CA HIS A 136 20.57 16.12 18.58
C HIS A 136 19.61 15.71 17.44
N TRP A 137 19.34 14.41 17.31
CA TRP A 137 18.40 13.88 16.32
C TRP A 137 16.95 14.31 16.59
N ARG A 138 16.51 14.40 17.86
CA ARG A 138 15.18 14.91 18.23
C ARG A 138 15.01 16.39 17.87
N ARG A 139 16.02 17.23 18.13
CA ARG A 139 15.98 18.67 17.79
C ARG A 139 15.95 18.90 16.27
N ARG A 140 16.73 18.15 15.48
CA ARG A 140 16.69 18.26 14.01
C ARG A 140 15.40 17.72 13.37
N ARG A 141 14.74 16.72 13.97
CA ARG A 141 13.43 16.23 13.49
C ARG A 141 12.31 17.25 13.73
N ALA A 142 12.34 17.97 14.84
CA ALA A 142 11.37 19.04 15.12
C ALA A 142 11.50 20.21 14.12
N ALA A 143 12.73 20.53 13.70
CA ALA A 143 13.03 21.62 12.76
C ALA A 143 12.77 21.29 11.27
N ARG A 144 12.35 20.06 10.93
CA ARG A 144 12.11 19.59 9.55
C ARG A 144 10.74 18.94 9.38
N ARG A 145 9.73 19.36 10.15
CA ARG A 145 8.35 19.01 9.82
C ARG A 145 7.93 19.91 8.66
N PRO A 146 7.76 19.39 7.42
CA PRO A 146 6.99 20.16 6.45
C PRO A 146 5.63 20.44 7.08
N VAL A 147 5.18 21.69 6.96
CA VAL A 147 3.78 22.03 7.17
C VAL A 147 3.02 21.30 6.06
N LEU A 148 2.61 20.07 6.32
CA LEU A 148 1.52 19.46 5.58
C LEU A 148 0.31 20.30 5.96
N THR A 149 -0.16 21.09 5.00
CA THR A 149 -1.39 21.86 5.10
C THR A 149 -2.52 20.96 5.60
N ALA A 150 -3.41 21.61 6.37
CA ALA A 150 -4.62 21.11 7.04
C ALA A 150 -5.04 19.67 6.73
N ALA A 151 -5.38 18.93 7.80
CA ALA A 151 -6.04 17.64 7.73
C ALA A 151 -7.15 17.66 6.66
N ALA A 152 -6.80 17.20 5.45
CA ALA A 152 -7.77 16.89 4.42
C ALA A 152 -8.79 15.98 5.10
N ALA A 153 -10.09 16.27 4.90
CA ALA A 153 -11.18 15.47 5.42
C ALA A 153 -10.79 13.99 5.26
N ALA A 154 -10.81 13.24 6.38
CA ALA A 154 -10.37 11.85 6.38
C ALA A 154 -11.00 11.16 5.16
N PRO A 155 -10.21 10.48 4.30
CA PRO A 155 -10.71 9.99 3.02
C PRO A 155 -11.95 9.14 3.31
N ALA A 156 -13.09 9.62 2.83
CA ALA A 156 -14.33 8.86 2.90
C ALA A 156 -14.11 7.60 2.07
N GLY A 157 -14.51 6.45 2.60
CA GLY A 157 -14.52 5.23 1.83
C GLY A 157 -15.40 4.20 2.51
N LEU A 158 -15.69 3.12 1.77
CA LEU A 158 -16.78 2.21 2.07
C LEU A 158 -16.57 1.38 3.35
N TYR A 159 -15.32 1.00 3.61
CA TYR A 159 -14.94 0.12 4.71
C TYR A 159 -14.03 0.81 5.70
N GLN A 160 -14.25 0.52 6.98
CA GLN A 160 -13.36 0.95 8.05
C GLN A 160 -13.37 -0.12 9.15
N VAL A 161 -12.19 -0.43 9.70
CA VAL A 161 -12.12 -1.31 10.87
C VAL A 161 -12.87 -0.67 12.04
N ALA A 162 -13.83 -1.41 12.58
CA ALA A 162 -14.48 -1.08 13.84
C ALA A 162 -13.48 -1.30 14.99
N GLY A 163 -13.08 -0.22 15.67
CA GLY A 163 -12.18 -0.27 16.83
C GLY A 163 -10.87 0.49 16.65
N ALA A 164 -9.88 0.14 17.47
CA ALA A 164 -8.60 0.85 17.51
C ALA A 164 -7.81 0.66 16.20
N ARG A 165 -7.65 1.75 15.44
CA ARG A 165 -6.80 1.77 14.24
C ARG A 165 -5.34 1.44 14.61
N PRO A 166 -4.56 0.81 13.70
CA PRO A 166 -3.15 0.54 13.95
C PRO A 166 -2.41 1.81 14.41
N GLY A 167 -1.94 1.80 15.65
CA GLY A 167 -1.16 2.88 16.23
C GLY A 167 0.24 2.95 15.61
N GLY A 168 0.74 4.17 15.38
CA GLY A 168 2.11 4.40 14.91
C GLY A 168 2.27 4.50 13.39
N HIS A 169 3.53 4.48 12.94
CA HIS A 169 3.90 4.65 11.53
C HIS A 169 3.77 3.31 10.78
N ILE A 170 2.74 3.20 9.94
CA ILE A 170 2.55 2.07 9.03
C ILE A 170 3.69 2.06 8.01
N ARG A 171 4.37 0.93 7.84
CA ARG A 171 5.51 0.84 6.93
C ARG A 171 5.05 0.46 5.54
N PHE A 172 5.69 1.05 4.53
CA PHE A 172 5.62 0.55 3.16
C PHE A 172 6.23 -0.86 3.08
N SER A 173 5.48 -1.78 2.47
CA SER A 173 5.95 -3.10 2.09
C SER A 173 7.11 -3.00 1.07
N PRO A 174 7.93 -4.05 0.92
CA PRO A 174 8.96 -4.09 -0.13
C PRO A 174 8.40 -3.80 -1.53
N ARG A 175 7.25 -4.39 -1.89
CA ARG A 175 6.59 -4.16 -3.18
C ARG A 175 6.09 -2.73 -3.37
N ALA A 176 5.55 -2.10 -2.33
CA ALA A 176 5.15 -0.70 -2.43
C ALA A 176 6.35 0.22 -2.65
N LYS A 177 7.49 -0.06 -2.00
CA LYS A 177 8.74 0.67 -2.26
C LYS A 177 9.26 0.44 -3.68
N GLU A 178 9.13 -0.79 -4.18
CA GLU A 178 9.48 -1.12 -5.56
C GLU A 178 8.59 -0.37 -6.57
N SER A 179 7.27 -0.32 -6.37
CA SER A 179 6.36 0.48 -7.20
C SER A 179 6.70 1.98 -7.17
N LEU A 180 7.09 2.52 -6.01
CA LEU A 180 7.58 3.90 -5.94
C LEU A 180 8.92 4.09 -6.67
N ALA A 181 9.80 3.09 -6.68
CA ALA A 181 11.02 3.12 -7.49
C ALA A 181 10.73 3.01 -8.99
N ASN A 182 9.73 2.23 -9.40
CA ASN A 182 9.27 2.13 -10.79
C ASN A 182 8.71 3.45 -11.29
N THR A 183 8.03 4.19 -10.43
CA THR A 183 7.54 5.56 -10.70
C THR A 183 8.70 6.49 -11.08
N VAL A 184 9.83 6.41 -10.36
CA VAL A 184 11.04 7.18 -10.68
C VAL A 184 11.61 6.77 -12.04
N ARG A 185 11.63 5.46 -12.33
CA ARG A 185 12.11 4.93 -13.61
C ARG A 185 11.24 5.39 -14.77
N GLU A 186 9.92 5.44 -14.59
CA GLU A 186 8.99 5.93 -15.60
C GLU A 186 9.27 7.40 -15.96
N ALA A 187 9.45 8.26 -14.95
CA ALA A 187 9.80 9.67 -15.17
C ALA A 187 11.16 9.83 -15.86
N GLN A 188 12.15 9.02 -15.46
CA GLN A 188 13.47 9.04 -16.09
C GLN A 188 13.43 8.58 -17.54
N ALA A 189 12.67 7.53 -17.86
CA ALA A 189 12.53 7.01 -19.21
C ALA A 189 11.88 8.03 -20.17
N ARG A 190 11.10 8.97 -19.62
CA ARG A 190 10.44 10.05 -20.35
C ARG A 190 11.23 11.36 -20.33
N HIS A 191 12.37 11.39 -19.63
CA HIS A 191 13.19 12.58 -19.39
C HIS A 191 12.45 13.69 -18.62
N ASP A 192 11.44 13.34 -17.83
CA ASP A 192 10.70 14.30 -17.03
C ASP A 192 11.54 14.78 -15.83
N SER A 193 11.55 16.09 -15.62
CA SER A 193 12.33 16.73 -14.54
C SER A 193 11.70 16.49 -13.17
N TYR A 194 10.39 16.27 -13.12
CA TYR A 194 9.58 15.97 -11.93
C TYR A 194 8.91 14.59 -12.03
N ILE A 195 8.31 14.15 -10.92
CA ILE A 195 7.57 12.89 -10.82
C ILE A 195 6.12 13.23 -10.45
N GLY A 196 5.21 13.20 -11.43
CA GLY A 196 3.79 13.46 -11.22
C GLY A 196 2.94 12.22 -10.95
N VAL A 197 1.62 12.44 -10.96
CA VAL A 197 0.57 11.43 -10.68
C VAL A 197 0.42 10.43 -11.83
N GLU A 198 0.70 10.86 -13.05
CA GLU A 198 0.77 10.04 -14.25
C GLU A 198 1.86 8.98 -14.15
N HIS A 199 3.03 9.32 -13.60
CA HIS A 199 4.11 8.37 -13.36
C HIS A 199 3.70 7.30 -12.33
N LEU A 200 2.96 7.70 -11.30
CA LEU A 200 2.42 6.78 -10.30
C LEU A 200 1.37 5.85 -10.92
N GLY A 201 0.44 6.42 -11.70
CA GLY A 201 -0.56 5.65 -12.43
C GLY A 201 0.08 4.62 -13.37
N LEU A 202 1.03 5.04 -14.20
CA LEU A 202 1.77 4.17 -15.11
C LEU A 202 2.52 3.05 -14.37
N SER A 203 3.21 3.39 -13.28
CA SER A 203 3.89 2.39 -12.44
C SER A 203 2.94 1.32 -11.90
N LEU A 204 1.75 1.71 -11.47
CA LEU A 204 0.77 0.80 -10.89
C LEU A 204 0.10 -0.09 -11.95
N VAL A 205 -0.35 0.49 -13.07
CA VAL A 205 -1.04 -0.28 -14.12
C VAL A 205 -0.11 -1.21 -14.90
N THR A 206 1.21 -0.99 -14.83
CA THR A 206 2.21 -1.84 -15.49
C THR A 206 2.77 -2.94 -14.58
N MET A 207 2.29 -3.02 -13.35
CA MET A 207 2.67 -4.10 -12.45
C MET A 207 2.24 -5.46 -13.04
N THR A 208 3.14 -6.43 -12.97
CA THR A 208 2.87 -7.81 -13.41
C THR A 208 2.64 -8.78 -12.26
N SER A 209 2.82 -8.33 -11.01
CA SER A 209 2.64 -9.16 -9.82
C SER A 209 2.09 -8.35 -8.65
N GLY A 210 1.57 -9.05 -7.64
CA GLY A 210 0.93 -8.44 -6.47
C GLY A 210 -0.59 -8.32 -6.64
N LEU A 211 -1.21 -7.50 -5.80
CA LEU A 211 -2.68 -7.37 -5.76
C LEU A 211 -3.24 -6.43 -6.83
N VAL A 212 -2.48 -5.41 -7.23
CA VAL A 212 -2.94 -4.42 -8.21
C VAL A 212 -3.41 -5.07 -9.53
N PRO A 213 -2.67 -6.00 -10.15
CA PRO A 213 -3.15 -6.67 -11.36
C PRO A 213 -4.45 -7.45 -11.15
N SER A 214 -4.60 -8.09 -9.98
CA SER A 214 -5.82 -8.83 -9.62
C SER A 214 -7.01 -7.90 -9.43
N VAL A 215 -6.80 -6.75 -8.76
CA VAL A 215 -7.83 -5.71 -8.58
C VAL A 215 -8.26 -5.14 -9.92
N LEU A 216 -7.31 -4.74 -10.78
CA LEU A 216 -7.63 -4.21 -12.11
C LEU A 216 -8.38 -5.23 -12.97
N SER A 217 -7.94 -6.50 -12.94
CA SER A 217 -8.60 -7.60 -13.66
C SER A 217 -10.03 -7.83 -13.17
N ALA A 218 -10.25 -7.82 -11.84
CA ALA A 218 -11.57 -8.01 -11.25
C ALA A 218 -12.54 -6.86 -11.63
N LEU A 219 -12.02 -5.64 -11.78
CA LEU A 219 -12.78 -4.48 -12.25
C LEU A 219 -12.94 -4.43 -13.79
N GLY A 220 -12.48 -5.46 -14.52
CA GLY A 220 -12.56 -5.50 -15.98
C GLY A 220 -11.64 -4.50 -16.69
N ALA A 221 -10.67 -3.92 -15.98
CA ALA A 221 -9.80 -2.88 -16.50
C ALA A 221 -8.52 -3.46 -17.10
N SER A 222 -8.35 -3.29 -18.42
CA SER A 222 -7.19 -3.79 -19.16
C SER A 222 -5.95 -2.93 -18.90
N ALA A 223 -4.90 -3.51 -18.31
CA ALA A 223 -3.63 -2.83 -18.05
C ALA A 223 -3.01 -2.15 -19.29
N PRO A 224 -2.92 -2.80 -20.47
CA PRO A 224 -2.47 -2.14 -21.69
C PRO A 224 -3.34 -0.94 -22.09
N ALA A 225 -4.67 -1.04 -21.96
CA ALA A 225 -5.58 0.05 -22.30
C ALA A 225 -5.39 1.25 -21.36
N LEU A 226 -5.31 1.00 -20.05
CA LEU A 226 -5.06 2.03 -19.04
C LEU A 226 -3.71 2.74 -19.28
N ARG A 227 -2.66 1.98 -19.62
CA ARG A 227 -1.34 2.55 -19.93
C ARG A 227 -1.41 3.52 -21.11
N THR A 228 -2.09 3.12 -22.18
CA THR A 228 -2.30 3.96 -23.37
C THR A 228 -3.10 5.20 -23.02
N ALA A 229 -4.24 5.05 -22.35
CA ALA A 229 -5.12 6.16 -21.99
C ALA A 229 -4.45 7.18 -21.06
N ILE A 230 -3.69 6.73 -20.04
CA ILE A 230 -2.94 7.63 -19.16
C ILE A 230 -1.88 8.40 -19.95
N THR A 231 -1.18 7.70 -20.85
CA THR A 231 -0.16 8.33 -21.71
C THR A 231 -0.77 9.39 -22.62
N ASP A 232 -1.92 9.10 -23.24
CA ASP A 232 -2.56 10.02 -24.17
C ASP A 232 -3.17 11.23 -23.45
N ARG A 233 -3.79 11.02 -22.28
CA ARG A 233 -4.27 12.13 -21.43
C ARG A 233 -3.13 13.06 -21.02
N TYR A 234 -1.95 12.51 -20.68
CA TYR A 234 -0.79 13.30 -20.31
C TYR A 234 -0.24 14.12 -21.49
N ARG A 235 -0.14 13.52 -22.69
CA ARG A 235 0.28 14.23 -23.91
C ARG A 235 -0.63 15.41 -24.27
N GLN A 236 -1.92 15.31 -23.98
CA GLN A 236 -2.89 16.37 -24.26
C GLN A 236 -2.85 17.51 -23.22
N ALA A 237 -2.30 17.26 -22.04
CA ALA A 237 -2.20 18.23 -20.95
C ALA A 237 -0.85 18.96 -20.89
N SER A 238 0.09 18.61 -21.79
CA SER A 238 1.44 19.19 -21.92
C SER A 238 1.49 20.18 -23.07
#